data_AF-A0A9E4HQI2-F1
#
_entry.id   AF-A0A9E4HQI2-F1
#
_cell.length_a   1.000
_cell.length_b   1.000
_cell.length_c   1.000
_cell.angle_alpha   90.00
_cell.angle_beta   90.00
_cell.angle_gamma   90.00
#
_symmetry.space_group_name_H-M   'P 1'
#
loop_
_entity.id
_entity.type
_entity.pdbx_description
1 polymer ?
#
loop_
_entity_poly.entity_id
_entity_poly.type
_entity_poly.pdbx_seq_one_letter_code
_entity_poly.pdbx_strand_id
1 'polypeptide(L)'
;MTGIPVELAGERPIRSRNTVYYRLAHWPIWIWVFFLVPAPLTFDLFESGFDGRIAAWLGVVLAGTGVAGLRGRLPGVEPRPYILRFTEDRPNPLYRRVCYTFAWSAILTFALLNLAGLAIAIVTGRWMLRELYVAAYLPAAAVIWVLGAAGRLPRVKPSTRGEGHERRYFYGAAWAVCLAQPTVWLLWAVVPAGRAGDVLKLAVFVVVLAFVGWLAYRGRLPRTRPIVPGELAVSD
;
A
#
# COMPACT_ATOMS: atom_id res chain seq x y z
N MET A 1 -28.92 12.95 4.06
CA MET A 1 -27.56 12.37 4.07
C MET A 1 -26.74 13.03 2.98
N THR A 2 -25.69 13.79 3.32
CA THR A 2 -24.79 14.38 2.31
C THR A 2 -23.96 13.28 1.65
N GLY A 3 -23.97 13.25 0.31
CA GLY A 3 -23.24 12.27 -0.51
C GLY A 3 -21.73 12.28 -0.26
N ILE A 4 -21.04 11.21 -0.65
CA ILE A 4 -19.56 11.15 -0.59
C ILE A 4 -19.02 12.19 -1.59
N PRO A 5 -18.06 13.05 -1.20
CA PRO A 5 -17.46 14.02 -2.12
C PRO A 5 -16.78 13.31 -3.29
N VAL A 6 -17.05 13.77 -4.51
CA VAL A 6 -16.49 13.26 -5.77
C VAL A 6 -15.58 14.29 -6.44
N GLU A 7 -14.66 13.82 -7.27
CA GLU A 7 -13.88 14.65 -8.20
C GLU A 7 -14.45 14.47 -9.61
N LEU A 8 -14.76 15.55 -10.32
CA LEU A 8 -15.20 15.46 -11.72
C LEU A 8 -13.99 15.32 -12.64
N ALA A 9 -14.03 14.34 -13.54
CA ALA A 9 -12.92 14.09 -14.46
C ALA A 9 -12.60 15.30 -15.36
N GLY A 10 -13.62 16.07 -15.76
CA GLY A 10 -13.49 17.24 -16.62
C GLY A 10 -12.83 18.46 -15.97
N GLU A 11 -12.92 18.58 -14.65
CA GLU A 11 -12.31 19.69 -13.89
C GLU A 11 -10.83 19.46 -13.60
N ARG A 12 -10.31 18.25 -13.85
CA ARG A 12 -8.92 17.94 -13.55
C ARG A 12 -8.01 18.48 -14.65
N PRO A 13 -6.94 19.22 -14.30
CA PRO A 13 -6.01 19.73 -15.28
C PRO A 13 -5.31 18.56 -15.99
N ILE A 14 -5.40 18.56 -17.32
CA ILE A 14 -4.70 17.59 -18.17
C ILE A 14 -3.22 17.95 -18.18
N ARG A 15 -2.36 16.96 -17.88
CA ARG A 15 -0.91 17.15 -17.88
C ARG A 15 -0.29 16.37 -19.03
N SER A 16 0.53 17.05 -19.83
CA SER A 16 1.32 16.43 -20.89
C SER A 16 2.58 15.75 -20.37
N ARG A 17 3.06 16.13 -19.18
CA ARG A 17 4.25 15.57 -18.53
C ARG A 17 4.11 15.53 -17.00
N ASN A 18 4.74 14.56 -16.37
CA ASN A 18 4.95 14.54 -14.92
C ASN A 18 6.14 15.42 -14.54
N THR A 19 6.05 16.14 -13.42
CA THR A 19 7.16 16.98 -12.96
C THR A 19 8.33 16.12 -12.47
N VAL A 20 9.55 16.63 -12.58
CA VAL A 20 10.76 15.92 -12.11
C VAL A 20 10.64 15.62 -10.62
N TYR A 21 10.26 16.60 -9.82
CA TYR A 21 10.03 16.42 -8.38
C TYR A 21 9.02 15.30 -8.09
N TYR A 22 7.89 15.25 -8.80
CA TYR A 22 6.90 14.19 -8.63
C TYR A 22 7.50 12.81 -8.90
N ARG A 23 8.27 12.68 -10.00
CA ARG A 23 8.91 11.41 -10.37
C ARG A 23 9.93 10.95 -9.34
N LEU A 24 10.78 11.87 -8.86
CA LEU A 24 11.77 11.58 -7.82
C LEU A 24 11.11 11.20 -6.50
N ALA A 25 10.04 11.88 -6.10
CA ALA A 25 9.31 11.58 -4.86
C ALA A 25 8.64 10.19 -4.85
N HIS A 26 8.37 9.59 -6.01
CA HIS A 26 7.81 8.24 -6.08
C HIS A 26 8.86 7.14 -5.96
N TRP A 27 10.14 7.42 -6.20
CA TRP A 27 11.18 6.40 -6.16
C TRP A 27 11.38 5.80 -4.75
N PRO A 28 11.47 6.60 -3.66
CA PRO A 28 11.53 6.08 -2.30
C PRO A 28 10.35 5.17 -1.92
N ILE A 29 9.14 5.45 -2.43
CA ILE A 29 7.96 4.62 -2.17
C ILE A 29 8.16 3.22 -2.76
N TRP A 30 8.71 3.12 -3.97
CA TRP A 30 8.96 1.81 -4.60
C TRP A 30 10.12 1.08 -3.96
N ILE A 31 11.18 1.79 -3.54
CA ILE A 31 12.24 1.20 -2.74
C ILE A 31 11.64 0.55 -1.49
N TRP A 32 10.79 1.28 -0.75
CA TRP A 32 10.13 0.77 0.44
C TRP A 32 9.28 -0.49 0.15
N VAL A 33 8.43 -0.46 -0.88
CA VAL A 33 7.57 -1.60 -1.24
C VAL A 33 8.39 -2.86 -1.53
N PHE A 34 9.45 -2.77 -2.33
CA PHE A 34 10.26 -3.93 -2.71
C PHE A 34 11.24 -4.35 -1.62
N PHE A 35 11.73 -3.40 -0.82
CA PHE A 35 12.63 -3.69 0.29
C PHE A 35 11.96 -4.57 1.35
N LEU A 36 10.65 -4.39 1.58
CA LEU A 36 9.87 -5.17 2.55
C LEU A 36 9.47 -6.58 2.08
N VAL A 37 9.81 -6.98 0.84
CA VAL A 37 9.44 -8.29 0.30
C VAL A 37 10.05 -9.46 1.10
N PRO A 38 11.36 -9.48 1.43
CA PRO A 38 11.89 -10.47 2.36
C PRO A 38 11.54 -10.12 3.81
N ALA A 39 10.47 -10.72 4.33
CA ALA A 39 10.06 -10.51 5.71
C ALA A 39 11.12 -10.81 6.78
N PRO A 40 11.87 -11.93 6.72
CA PRO A 40 12.87 -12.21 7.74
C PRO A 40 13.94 -11.12 7.83
N LEU A 41 14.36 -10.54 6.70
CA LEU A 41 15.30 -9.42 6.68
C LEU A 41 14.71 -8.15 7.29
N THR A 42 13.39 -7.95 7.21
CA THR A 42 12.73 -6.82 7.85
C THR A 42 12.73 -6.96 9.37
N PHE A 43 12.52 -8.17 9.91
CA PHE A 43 12.63 -8.40 11.36
C PHE A 43 14.06 -8.24 11.86
N ASP A 44 15.03 -8.87 11.16
CA ASP A 44 16.45 -8.77 11.51
C ASP A 44 16.94 -7.30 11.53
N LEU A 45 16.43 -6.45 10.63
CA LEU A 45 16.72 -5.01 10.61
C LEU A 45 16.33 -4.31 11.92
N PHE A 46 15.16 -4.64 12.49
CA PHE A 46 14.69 -4.02 13.73
C PHE A 46 15.29 -4.68 14.99
N GLU A 47 15.59 -5.98 14.92
CA GLU A 47 16.15 -6.75 16.04
C GLU A 47 17.65 -6.50 16.22
N SER A 48 18.41 -6.51 15.13
CA SER A 48 19.88 -6.53 15.13
C SER A 48 20.53 -5.37 14.37
N GLY A 49 19.74 -4.53 13.69
CA GLY A 49 20.23 -3.40 12.91
C GLY A 49 20.65 -3.80 11.49
N PHE A 50 21.46 -2.94 10.87
CA PHE A 50 21.84 -3.08 9.46
C PHE A 50 23.05 -4.01 9.30
N ASP A 51 22.88 -5.13 8.60
CA ASP A 51 23.95 -6.10 8.31
C ASP A 51 24.28 -6.18 6.80
N GLY A 52 25.25 -7.01 6.43
CA GLY A 52 25.65 -7.21 5.03
C GLY A 52 24.54 -7.80 4.14
N ARG A 53 23.62 -8.60 4.69
CA ARG A 53 22.51 -9.21 3.94
C ARG A 53 21.47 -8.15 3.60
N ILE A 54 21.13 -7.32 4.58
CA ILE A 54 20.23 -6.18 4.40
C ILE A 54 20.84 -5.16 3.43
N ALA A 55 22.15 -4.88 3.56
CA ALA A 55 22.87 -3.99 2.65
C ALA A 55 22.83 -4.50 1.20
N ALA A 56 23.13 -5.78 1.00
CA ALA A 56 23.09 -6.41 -0.32
C ALA A 56 21.67 -6.36 -0.93
N TRP A 57 20.64 -6.68 -0.13
CA TRP A 57 19.25 -6.61 -0.59
C TRP A 57 18.81 -5.18 -0.92
N LEU A 58 19.14 -4.20 -0.08
CA LEU A 58 18.89 -2.79 -0.37
C LEU A 58 19.57 -2.38 -1.68
N GLY A 59 20.82 -2.80 -1.90
CA GLY A 59 21.54 -2.55 -3.16
C GLY A 59 20.82 -3.11 -4.39
N VAL A 60 20.32 -4.34 -4.32
CA VAL A 60 19.52 -4.95 -5.40
C VAL A 60 18.23 -4.16 -5.65
N VAL A 61 17.51 -3.77 -4.60
CA VAL A 61 16.28 -3.00 -4.71
C VAL A 61 16.54 -1.60 -5.29
N LEU A 62 17.59 -0.91 -4.83
CA LEU A 62 18.01 0.39 -5.35
C LEU A 62 18.37 0.30 -6.83
N ALA A 63 19.17 -0.69 -7.22
CA ALA A 63 19.54 -0.88 -8.62
C ALA A 63 18.31 -1.20 -9.49
N GLY A 64 17.47 -2.15 -9.07
CA GLY A 64 16.28 -2.56 -9.82
C GLY A 64 15.26 -1.43 -9.98
N THR A 65 14.91 -0.76 -8.87
CA THR A 65 13.96 0.37 -8.90
C THR A 65 14.56 1.60 -9.56
N GLY A 66 15.85 1.87 -9.39
CA GLY A 66 16.54 2.97 -10.07
C GLY A 66 16.53 2.80 -11.59
N VAL A 67 16.89 1.61 -12.06
CA VAL A 67 16.85 1.26 -13.48
C VAL A 67 15.42 1.34 -14.03
N ALA A 68 14.43 0.82 -13.30
CA ALA A 68 13.02 0.92 -13.70
C ALA A 68 12.53 2.39 -13.72
N GLY A 69 12.94 3.19 -12.74
CA GLY A 69 12.63 4.61 -12.63
C GLY A 69 13.22 5.44 -13.77
N LEU A 70 14.50 5.22 -14.11
CA LEU A 70 15.16 5.85 -15.26
C LEU A 70 14.47 5.52 -16.57
N ARG A 71 13.95 4.28 -16.71
CA ARG A 71 13.16 3.84 -17.87
C ARG A 71 11.69 4.28 -17.82
N GLY A 72 11.26 4.98 -16.78
CA GLY A 72 9.86 5.40 -16.61
C GLY A 72 8.87 4.25 -16.43
N ARG A 73 9.32 3.13 -15.86
CA ARG A 73 8.55 1.89 -15.64
C ARG A 73 8.26 1.63 -14.16
N LEU A 74 8.03 2.70 -13.40
CA LEU A 74 7.52 2.65 -12.04
C LEU A 74 6.30 3.57 -11.93
N PRO A 75 5.21 3.18 -11.26
CA PRO A 75 4.05 4.04 -11.14
C PRO A 75 4.38 5.36 -10.43
N GLY A 76 4.10 6.48 -11.09
CA GLY A 76 4.44 7.82 -10.64
C GLY A 76 5.80 8.34 -11.13
N VAL A 77 6.64 7.48 -11.72
CA VAL A 77 7.96 7.85 -12.28
C VAL A 77 7.89 7.99 -13.81
N GLU A 78 6.75 7.70 -14.43
CA GLU A 78 6.56 7.83 -15.87
C GLU A 78 6.80 9.29 -16.33
N PRO A 79 7.39 9.52 -17.52
CA PRO A 79 7.56 10.88 -18.05
C PRO A 79 6.25 11.61 -18.31
N ARG A 80 5.19 10.87 -18.63
CA ARG A 80 3.85 11.37 -18.92
C ARG A 80 2.80 10.54 -18.16
N PRO A 81 1.67 11.14 -17.74
CA PRO A 81 0.56 10.36 -17.20
C PRO A 81 0.07 9.36 -18.24
N TYR A 82 -0.07 8.09 -17.86
CA TYR A 82 -0.56 7.08 -18.79
C TYR A 82 -2.11 7.10 -18.92
N ILE A 83 -2.81 7.53 -17.88
CA ILE A 83 -4.25 7.84 -17.91
C ILE A 83 -4.38 9.36 -17.85
N LEU A 84 -4.94 9.95 -18.90
CA LEU A 84 -5.27 11.37 -18.93
C LEU A 84 -6.62 11.63 -18.26
N ARG A 85 -7.61 10.75 -18.50
CA ARG A 85 -8.94 10.80 -17.87
C ARG A 85 -9.21 9.50 -17.13
N PHE A 86 -9.49 9.57 -15.83
CA PHE A 86 -9.73 8.37 -14.99
C PHE A 86 -11.02 7.61 -15.30
N THR A 87 -11.79 8.10 -16.28
CA THR A 87 -12.95 7.45 -16.88
C THR A 87 -12.60 6.68 -18.15
N GLU A 88 -11.39 6.83 -18.67
CA GLU A 88 -10.92 6.17 -19.87
C GLU A 88 -10.55 4.71 -19.60
N ASP A 89 -10.88 3.84 -20.55
CA ASP A 89 -10.47 2.44 -20.54
C ASP A 89 -9.21 2.27 -21.41
N ARG A 90 -8.10 1.91 -20.78
CA ARG A 90 -6.80 1.64 -21.39
C ARG A 90 -6.29 0.29 -20.91
N PRO A 91 -5.44 -0.40 -21.69
CA PRO A 91 -4.66 -1.51 -21.17
C PRO A 91 -3.81 -1.05 -19.99
N ASN A 92 -3.85 -1.77 -18.86
CA ASN A 92 -3.04 -1.46 -17.69
C ASN A 92 -1.63 -2.04 -17.87
N PRO A 93 -0.58 -1.20 -17.93
CA PRO A 93 0.79 -1.66 -18.13
C PRO A 93 1.22 -2.72 -17.11
N LEU A 94 1.94 -3.75 -17.59
CA LEU A 94 2.39 -4.85 -16.75
C LEU A 94 3.20 -4.38 -15.54
N TYR A 95 4.11 -3.41 -15.73
CA TYR A 95 4.92 -2.89 -14.61
C TYR A 95 4.05 -2.28 -13.50
N ARG A 96 2.92 -1.62 -13.83
CA ARG A 96 1.99 -1.08 -12.84
C ARG A 96 1.31 -2.20 -12.08
N ARG A 97 0.83 -3.23 -12.78
CA ARG A 97 0.19 -4.40 -12.19
C ARG A 97 1.12 -5.12 -11.22
N VAL A 98 2.38 -5.33 -11.61
CA VAL A 98 3.42 -5.91 -10.74
C VAL A 98 3.63 -5.02 -9.51
N CYS A 99 3.90 -3.73 -9.70
CA CYS A 99 4.15 -2.79 -8.62
C CYS A 99 2.98 -2.71 -7.61
N TYR A 100 1.74 -2.61 -8.10
CA TYR A 100 0.56 -2.60 -7.23
C TYR A 100 0.32 -3.94 -6.54
N THR A 101 0.69 -5.07 -7.15
CA THR A 101 0.62 -6.39 -6.50
C THR A 101 1.55 -6.45 -5.29
N PHE A 102 2.80 -6.03 -5.45
CA PHE A 102 3.76 -5.98 -4.34
C PHE A 102 3.38 -4.93 -3.30
N ALA A 103 2.82 -3.80 -3.71
CA ALA A 103 2.31 -2.79 -2.77
C ALA A 103 1.14 -3.35 -1.93
N TRP A 104 0.18 -4.04 -2.55
CA TRP A 104 -0.88 -4.75 -1.82
C TRP A 104 -0.32 -5.82 -0.89
N SER A 105 0.70 -6.56 -1.32
CA SER A 105 1.41 -7.53 -0.48
C SER A 105 1.94 -6.86 0.78
N ALA A 106 2.74 -5.79 0.64
CA ALA A 106 3.32 -5.07 1.77
C ALA A 106 2.25 -4.47 2.71
N ILE A 107 1.15 -3.95 2.16
CA ILE A 107 0.05 -3.41 2.96
C ILE A 107 -0.64 -4.51 3.77
N LEU A 108 -1.01 -5.62 3.12
CA LEU A 108 -1.85 -6.64 3.73
C LEU A 108 -1.06 -7.61 4.63
N THR A 109 0.11 -8.09 4.21
CA THR A 109 0.86 -9.07 5.02
C THR A 109 1.22 -8.49 6.37
N PHE A 110 1.80 -7.29 6.40
CA PHE A 110 2.17 -6.63 7.66
C PHE A 110 0.96 -6.34 8.55
N ALA A 111 -0.17 -5.91 7.96
CA ALA A 111 -1.37 -5.65 8.74
C ALA A 111 -1.95 -6.94 9.35
N LEU A 112 -2.07 -8.00 8.55
CA LEU A 112 -2.65 -9.27 8.97
C LEU A 112 -1.76 -9.99 9.99
N LEU A 113 -0.44 -9.98 9.81
CA LEU A 113 0.49 -10.63 10.74
C LEU A 113 0.54 -9.91 12.09
N ASN A 114 0.52 -8.58 12.12
CA ASN A 114 0.43 -7.83 13.38
C ASN A 114 -0.91 -8.08 14.09
N LEU A 115 -2.02 -8.09 13.35
CA LEU A 115 -3.34 -8.42 13.89
C LEU A 115 -3.34 -9.83 14.51
N ALA A 116 -2.86 -10.82 13.76
CA ALA A 116 -2.81 -12.21 14.19
C ALA A 116 -1.85 -12.41 15.37
N GLY A 117 -0.65 -11.82 15.33
CA GLY A 117 0.34 -11.93 16.40
C GLY A 117 -0.17 -11.36 17.72
N LEU A 118 -0.85 -10.21 17.70
CA LEU A 118 -1.48 -9.64 18.89
C LEU A 118 -2.66 -10.49 19.38
N ALA A 119 -3.51 -10.99 18.49
CA ALA A 119 -4.61 -11.87 18.87
C ALA A 119 -4.09 -13.16 19.54
N ILE A 120 -3.05 -13.78 18.97
CA ILE A 120 -2.38 -14.96 19.53
C ILE A 120 -1.79 -14.64 20.91
N ALA A 121 -1.09 -13.50 21.05
CA ALA A 121 -0.52 -13.08 22.34
C ALA A 121 -1.60 -12.91 23.41
N ILE A 122 -2.75 -12.32 23.07
CA ILE A 122 -3.87 -12.16 24.00
C ILE A 122 -4.50 -13.49 24.40
N VAL A 123 -4.65 -14.44 23.48
CA VAL A 123 -5.30 -15.73 23.75
C VAL A 123 -4.37 -16.67 24.52
N THR A 124 -3.10 -16.72 24.12
CA THR A 124 -2.13 -17.72 24.59
C THR A 124 -1.20 -17.20 25.67
N GLY A 125 -1.09 -15.88 25.83
CA GLY A 125 -0.08 -15.23 26.67
C GLY A 125 1.34 -15.29 26.09
N ARG A 126 1.53 -15.78 24.85
CA ARG A 126 2.85 -15.92 24.22
C ARG A 126 3.05 -14.91 23.11
N TRP A 127 4.14 -14.16 23.17
CA TRP A 127 4.57 -13.30 22.09
C TRP A 127 5.29 -14.13 21.02
N MET A 128 4.69 -14.26 19.83
CA MET A 128 5.21 -15.12 18.75
C MET A 128 5.24 -14.42 17.39
N LEU A 129 5.40 -13.10 17.39
CA LEU A 129 5.33 -12.32 16.15
C LEU A 129 6.47 -12.70 15.18
N ARG A 130 7.68 -12.96 15.69
CA ARG A 130 8.84 -13.34 14.87
C ARG A 130 8.60 -14.66 14.14
N GLU A 131 8.17 -15.68 14.88
CA GLU A 131 7.83 -17.01 14.38
C GLU A 131 6.73 -16.93 13.33
N LEU A 132 5.72 -16.09 13.57
CA LEU A 132 4.63 -15.86 12.63
C LEU A 132 5.14 -15.23 11.33
N TYR A 133 6.05 -14.26 11.38
CA TYR A 133 6.62 -13.68 10.16
C TYR A 133 7.50 -14.68 9.40
N VAL A 134 8.28 -15.51 10.12
CA VAL A 134 9.09 -16.55 9.48
C VAL A 134 8.20 -17.60 8.78
N ALA A 135 7.14 -18.06 9.44
CA ALA A 135 6.31 -19.16 8.94
C ALA A 135 5.20 -18.71 7.98
N ALA A 136 4.52 -17.59 8.29
CA ALA A 136 3.26 -17.21 7.63
C ALA A 136 3.40 -16.06 6.63
N TYR A 137 4.49 -15.29 6.63
CA TYR A 137 4.62 -14.18 5.69
C TYR A 137 4.62 -14.64 4.23
N LEU A 138 5.48 -15.59 3.87
CA LEU A 138 5.59 -16.04 2.48
C LEU A 138 4.28 -16.67 1.99
N PRO A 139 3.60 -17.56 2.75
CA PRO A 139 2.27 -18.03 2.40
C PRO A 139 1.25 -16.89 2.19
N ALA A 140 1.19 -15.91 3.10
CA ALA A 140 0.27 -14.78 2.97
C ALA A 140 0.59 -13.92 1.73
N ALA A 141 1.86 -13.61 1.50
CA ALA A 141 2.33 -12.88 0.34
C ALA A 141 2.00 -13.62 -0.96
N ALA A 142 2.24 -14.93 -1.01
CA ALA A 142 1.96 -15.76 -2.18
C ALA A 142 0.47 -15.74 -2.56
N VAL A 143 -0.44 -15.82 -1.59
CA VAL A 143 -1.89 -15.67 -1.84
C VAL A 143 -2.19 -14.31 -2.49
N ILE A 144 -1.61 -13.23 -1.97
CA ILE A 144 -1.81 -11.88 -2.51
C ILE A 144 -1.20 -11.76 -3.92
N TRP A 145 -0.05 -12.37 -4.17
CA TRP A 145 0.58 -12.38 -5.48
C TRP A 145 -0.23 -13.15 -6.50
N VAL A 146 -0.83 -14.28 -6.14
CA VAL A 146 -1.76 -15.03 -6.99
C VAL A 146 -2.98 -14.19 -7.33
N LEU A 147 -3.58 -13.50 -6.34
CA LEU A 147 -4.68 -12.57 -6.58
C LEU A 147 -4.28 -11.40 -7.49
N GLY A 148 -3.07 -10.89 -7.33
CA GLY A 148 -2.50 -9.85 -8.19
C GLY A 148 -2.27 -10.33 -9.62
N ALA A 149 -1.65 -11.49 -9.80
CA ALA A 149 -1.44 -12.11 -11.10
C ALA A 149 -2.78 -12.34 -11.84
N ALA A 150 -3.80 -12.79 -11.11
CA ALA A 150 -5.17 -12.96 -11.59
C ALA A 150 -5.93 -11.63 -11.82
N GLY A 151 -5.33 -10.47 -11.50
CA GLY A 151 -5.94 -9.16 -11.69
C GLY A 151 -7.14 -8.89 -10.78
N ARG A 152 -7.22 -9.56 -9.62
CA ARG A 152 -8.33 -9.46 -8.66
C ARG A 152 -8.16 -8.35 -7.63
N LEU A 153 -6.97 -7.76 -7.54
CA LEU A 153 -6.68 -6.65 -6.63
C LEU A 153 -7.00 -5.29 -7.30
N PRO A 154 -7.51 -4.30 -6.54
CA PRO A 154 -7.74 -2.96 -7.08
C PRO A 154 -6.48 -2.39 -7.72
N ARG A 155 -6.63 -1.79 -8.92
CA ARG A 155 -5.53 -1.25 -9.76
C ARG A 155 -4.55 -2.28 -10.37
N VAL A 156 -4.77 -3.57 -10.15
CA VAL A 156 -3.98 -4.66 -10.77
C VAL A 156 -4.70 -5.31 -11.96
N LYS A 157 -5.96 -4.92 -12.19
CA LYS A 157 -6.78 -5.36 -13.32
C LYS A 157 -6.05 -5.14 -14.66
N PRO A 158 -6.29 -5.99 -15.68
CA PRO A 158 -5.72 -5.81 -17.02
C PRO A 158 -6.14 -4.51 -17.72
N SER A 159 -7.24 -3.89 -17.28
CA SER A 159 -7.79 -2.63 -17.82
C SER A 159 -7.96 -1.59 -16.71
N THR A 160 -7.98 -0.32 -17.10
CA THR A 160 -8.21 0.84 -16.20
C THR A 160 -9.66 1.15 -15.91
N ARG A 161 -10.58 0.36 -16.46
CA ARG A 161 -12.00 0.57 -16.27
C ARG A 161 -12.34 0.58 -14.78
N GLY A 162 -12.97 1.67 -14.33
CA GLY A 162 -13.35 1.86 -12.94
C GLY A 162 -12.20 2.25 -12.00
N GLU A 163 -10.98 2.49 -12.51
CA GLU A 163 -9.81 2.83 -11.69
C GLU A 163 -10.01 4.16 -10.92
N GLY A 164 -10.80 5.10 -11.46
CA GLY A 164 -11.22 6.31 -10.77
C GLY A 164 -11.98 6.04 -9.46
N HIS A 165 -12.71 4.92 -9.38
CA HIS A 165 -13.37 4.47 -8.16
C HIS A 165 -12.45 3.60 -7.31
N GLU A 166 -11.78 2.62 -7.91
CA GLU A 166 -10.97 1.62 -7.21
C GLU A 166 -9.79 2.19 -6.45
N ARG A 167 -9.23 3.31 -6.93
CA ARG A 167 -8.05 3.94 -6.31
C ARG A 167 -8.25 4.21 -4.81
N ARG A 168 -9.49 4.47 -4.39
CA ARG A 168 -9.82 4.79 -3.00
C ARG A 168 -9.50 3.65 -2.04
N TYR A 169 -9.66 2.40 -2.48
CA TYR A 169 -9.38 1.24 -1.65
C TYR A 169 -7.88 1.09 -1.43
N PHE A 170 -7.09 1.25 -2.50
CA PHE A 170 -5.64 1.20 -2.39
C PHE A 170 -5.08 2.33 -1.52
N TYR A 171 -5.45 3.59 -1.81
CA TYR A 171 -4.96 4.72 -1.03
C TYR A 171 -5.50 4.72 0.41
N GLY A 172 -6.74 4.28 0.63
CA GLY A 172 -7.29 4.12 1.97
C GLY A 172 -6.50 3.10 2.79
N ALA A 173 -6.22 1.93 2.22
CA ALA A 173 -5.41 0.90 2.87
C ALA A 173 -3.97 1.38 3.13
N ALA A 174 -3.36 2.08 2.16
CA ALA A 174 -2.04 2.68 2.34
C ALA A 174 -2.01 3.70 3.49
N TRP A 175 -2.96 4.63 3.55
CA TRP A 175 -3.09 5.57 4.67
C TRP A 175 -3.27 4.85 6.01
N ALA A 176 -4.14 3.84 6.05
CA ALA A 176 -4.44 3.10 7.28
C ALA A 176 -3.18 2.39 7.81
N VAL A 177 -2.45 1.68 6.96
CA VAL A 177 -1.27 0.91 7.38
C VAL A 177 -0.08 1.83 7.68
N CYS A 178 0.14 2.89 6.91
CA CYS A 178 1.21 3.86 7.18
C CYS A 178 1.03 4.59 8.53
N LEU A 179 -0.19 4.68 9.06
CA LEU A 179 -0.45 5.22 10.39
C LEU A 179 -0.45 4.14 11.47
N ALA A 180 -1.15 3.03 11.24
CA ALA A 180 -1.34 1.98 12.24
C ALA A 180 -0.03 1.26 12.61
N GLN A 181 0.86 1.02 11.64
CA GLN A 181 2.11 0.27 11.89
C GLN A 181 3.09 1.06 12.79
N PRO A 182 3.41 2.34 12.53
CA PRO A 182 4.21 3.13 13.47
C PRO A 182 3.55 3.29 14.84
N THR A 183 2.21 3.43 14.88
CA THR A 183 1.49 3.53 16.16
C THR A 183 1.66 2.26 16.99
N VAL A 184 1.46 1.07 16.41
CA VAL A 184 1.60 -0.18 17.17
C VAL A 184 3.05 -0.47 17.54
N TRP A 185 4.02 -0.10 16.67
CA TRP A 185 5.44 -0.16 17.00
C TRP A 185 5.79 0.72 18.21
N LEU A 186 5.29 1.96 18.25
CA LEU A 186 5.49 2.85 19.39
C LEU A 186 4.88 2.26 20.66
N LEU A 187 3.65 1.74 20.58
CA LEU A 187 3.01 1.09 21.72
C LEU A 187 3.76 -0.17 22.17
N TRP A 188 4.35 -0.92 21.25
CA TRP A 188 5.22 -2.03 21.60
C TRP A 188 6.45 -1.57 22.39
N ALA A 189 7.01 -0.39 22.08
CA ALA A 189 8.17 0.15 22.78
C ALA A 189 7.83 0.73 24.18
N VAL A 190 6.63 1.28 24.38
CA VAL A 190 6.30 2.04 25.62
C VAL A 190 5.29 1.35 26.54
N VAL A 191 4.48 0.42 26.05
CA VAL A 191 3.47 -0.28 26.87
C VAL A 191 4.10 -1.53 27.48
N PRO A 192 3.98 -1.75 28.80
CA PRO A 192 4.50 -2.94 29.45
C PRO A 192 4.03 -4.24 28.79
N ALA A 193 4.90 -5.25 28.82
CA ALA A 193 4.58 -6.59 28.36
C ALA A 193 3.46 -7.20 29.22
N GLY A 194 2.64 -8.04 28.58
CA GLY A 194 1.55 -8.76 29.24
C GLY A 194 0.20 -8.53 28.58
N ARG A 195 -0.76 -9.38 28.95
CA ARG A 195 -2.06 -9.47 28.28
C ARG A 195 -2.81 -8.15 28.18
N ALA A 196 -2.82 -7.35 29.25
CA ALA A 196 -3.48 -6.04 29.24
C ALA A 196 -2.82 -5.08 28.23
N GLY A 197 -1.49 -5.08 28.16
CA GLY A 197 -0.75 -4.30 27.19
C GLY A 197 -1.00 -4.76 25.76
N ASP A 198 -1.16 -6.07 25.52
CA ASP A 198 -1.42 -6.60 24.18
C ASP A 198 -2.85 -6.32 23.72
N VAL A 199 -3.83 -6.37 24.64
CA VAL A 199 -5.20 -5.90 24.40
C VAL A 199 -5.21 -4.43 24.01
N LEU A 200 -4.46 -3.58 24.72
CA LEU A 200 -4.34 -2.17 24.38
C LEU A 200 -3.75 -1.95 22.98
N LYS A 201 -2.64 -2.62 22.67
CA LYS A 201 -1.99 -2.57 21.35
C LYS A 201 -2.97 -2.98 20.24
N LEU A 202 -3.69 -4.09 20.42
CA LEU A 202 -4.66 -4.58 19.44
C LEU A 202 -5.84 -3.61 19.27
N ALA A 203 -6.41 -3.12 20.38
CA ALA A 203 -7.52 -2.19 20.35
C ALA A 203 -7.14 -0.91 19.59
N VAL A 204 -5.99 -0.31 19.90
CA VAL A 204 -5.52 0.89 19.20
C VAL A 204 -5.26 0.58 17.73
N PHE A 205 -4.59 -0.53 17.40
CA PHE A 205 -4.31 -0.91 16.02
C PHE A 205 -5.59 -1.03 15.19
N VAL A 206 -6.60 -1.75 15.71
CA VAL A 206 -7.90 -1.92 15.05
C VAL A 206 -8.65 -0.59 14.93
N VAL A 207 -8.64 0.24 15.97
CA VAL A 207 -9.29 1.56 15.95
C VAL A 207 -8.68 2.46 14.89
N VAL A 208 -7.34 2.51 14.78
CA VAL A 208 -6.67 3.32 13.73
C VAL A 208 -7.03 2.81 12.35
N LEU A 209 -6.98 1.49 12.10
CA LEU A 209 -7.36 0.91 10.82
C LEU A 209 -8.82 1.23 10.45
N ALA A 210 -9.75 1.03 11.39
CA ALA A 210 -11.17 1.28 11.19
C ALA A 210 -11.46 2.77 10.96
N PHE A 211 -10.88 3.65 11.77
CA PHE A 211 -11.08 5.09 11.67
C PHE A 211 -10.54 5.66 10.35
N VAL A 212 -9.30 5.30 9.97
CA VAL A 212 -8.70 5.76 8.71
C VAL A 212 -9.43 5.14 7.51
N GLY A 213 -9.82 3.87 7.61
CA GLY A 213 -10.66 3.21 6.61
C GLY A 213 -12.01 3.90 6.42
N TRP A 214 -12.65 4.33 7.52
CA TRP A 214 -13.89 5.11 7.48
C TRP A 214 -13.68 6.48 6.83
N LEU A 215 -12.60 7.20 7.15
CA LEU A 215 -12.26 8.47 6.49
C LEU A 215 -12.02 8.29 4.98
N ALA A 216 -11.36 7.21 4.57
CA ALA A 216 -11.16 6.85 3.17
C ALA A 216 -12.50 6.53 2.47
N TYR A 217 -13.37 5.75 3.12
CA TYR A 217 -14.72 5.46 2.62
C TYR A 217 -15.53 6.74 2.41
N ARG A 218 -15.40 7.72 3.32
CA ARG A 218 -16.03 9.04 3.22
C ARG A 218 -15.32 10.01 2.26
N GLY A 219 -14.26 9.60 1.55
CA GLY A 219 -13.55 10.43 0.59
C GLY A 219 -12.83 11.64 1.23
N ARG A 220 -12.50 11.57 2.52
CA ARG A 220 -11.88 12.68 3.26
C ARG A 220 -10.37 12.69 3.20
N LEU A 221 -9.75 11.57 2.83
CA LEU A 221 -8.29 11.47 2.69
C LEU A 221 -7.83 11.80 1.27
N PRO A 222 -6.60 12.30 1.09
CA PRO A 222 -6.04 12.54 -0.24
C PRO A 222 -6.14 11.30 -1.13
N ARG A 223 -6.63 11.51 -2.37
CA ARG A 223 -6.82 10.48 -3.40
C ARG A 223 -7.85 9.39 -3.08
N THR A 224 -8.71 9.58 -2.07
CA THR A 224 -9.81 8.64 -1.75
C THR A 224 -11.17 9.05 -2.31
N ARG A 225 -11.31 10.29 -2.79
CA ARG A 225 -12.50 10.71 -3.54
C ARG A 225 -12.59 9.93 -4.85
N PRO A 226 -13.75 9.33 -5.17
CA PRO A 226 -14.00 8.74 -6.48
C PRO A 226 -13.89 9.81 -7.56
N ILE A 227 -13.33 9.44 -8.71
CA ILE A 227 -13.41 10.28 -9.91
C ILE A 227 -14.54 9.77 -10.77
N VAL A 228 -15.50 10.63 -11.09
CA VAL A 228 -16.65 10.32 -11.92
C VAL A 228 -16.59 11.10 -13.23
N PRO A 229 -17.25 10.61 -14.30
CA PRO A 229 -17.51 11.44 -15.47
C PRO A 229 -18.19 12.74 -15.06
N GLY A 230 -17.79 13.87 -15.64
CA GLY A 230 -18.57 15.11 -15.55
C GLY A 230 -19.88 14.99 -16.34
N GLU A 231 -20.70 16.03 -16.36
CA GLU A 231 -21.86 16.08 -17.25
C GLU A 231 -21.44 15.79 -18.70
N LEU A 232 -22.16 14.88 -19.35
CA LEU A 232 -22.01 14.61 -20.77
C LEU A 232 -22.39 15.92 -21.49
N ALA A 233 -21.47 16.49 -22.25
CA ALA A 233 -21.87 17.39 -23.32
C ALA A 233 -22.67 16.53 -24.31
N VAL A 234 -24.00 16.57 -24.21
CA VAL A 234 -24.88 16.11 -25.27
C VAL A 234 -24.61 17.05 -26.43
N SER A 235 -23.94 16.56 -27.46
CA SER A 235 -23.90 17.24 -28.75
C SER A 235 -25.27 17.02 -29.37
N ASP A 236 -25.99 18.12 -29.60
CA ASP A 236 -27.05 18.14 -30.61
C ASP A 236 -26.47 17.76 -31.99
#